data_AF-A0A943TWV7-F1
#
_entry.id   AF-A0A943TWV7-F1
#
_cell.length_a   1.000
_cell.length_b   1.000
_cell.length_c   1.000
_cell.angle_alpha   90.00
_cell.angle_beta   90.00
_cell.angle_gamma   90.00
#
_symmetry.space_group_name_H-M   'P 1'
#
loop_
_entity.id
_entity.type
_entity.pdbx_description
1 polymer ?
#
loop_
_entity_poly.entity_id
_entity_poly.type
_entity_poly.pdbx_seq_one_letter_code
_entity_poly.pdbx_strand_id
1 'polypeptide(L)'
;STFITDEDAETCSAGTVYMFPATQLAEENFGTAVCSNIVMMGFIVAKSSEITLENAQEAIKEVMSPKIVPMNLKALQLGYDKGKEN
;
A
#
# COMPACT_ATOMS: atom_id res chain seq x y z
N SER A 1 -10.91 -10.78 -1.81
CA SER A 1 -9.48 -10.76 -2.15
C SER A 1 -9.35 -11.40 -3.51
N THR A 2 -8.83 -10.69 -4.50
CA THR A 2 -8.43 -11.31 -5.77
C THR A 2 -7.06 -11.92 -5.50
N PHE A 3 -7.05 -13.19 -5.11
CA PHE A 3 -5.82 -13.95 -4.91
C PHE A 3 -5.17 -14.12 -6.28
N ILE A 4 -3.98 -13.55 -6.47
CA ILE A 4 -3.13 -13.86 -7.61
C ILE A 4 -2.17 -14.93 -7.12
N THR A 5 -2.22 -16.11 -7.73
CA THR A 5 -1.27 -17.19 -7.46
C THR A 5 0.06 -16.94 -8.17
N ASP A 6 1.11 -17.65 -7.77
CA ASP A 6 2.39 -17.58 -8.49
C ASP A 6 2.22 -18.02 -9.96
N GLU A 7 1.33 -18.98 -10.23
CA GLU A 7 0.99 -19.41 -11.59
C GLU A 7 0.28 -18.31 -12.41
N ASP A 8 -0.63 -17.56 -11.77
CA ASP A 8 -1.26 -16.38 -12.40
C ASP A 8 -0.23 -15.28 -12.69
N ALA A 9 0.74 -15.09 -11.80
CA ALA A 9 1.83 -14.13 -11.98
C ALA A 9 2.79 -14.55 -13.12
N GLU A 10 3.11 -15.84 -13.23
CA GLU A 10 3.99 -16.39 -14.26
C GLU A 10 3.37 -16.33 -15.67
N THR A 11 2.05 -16.43 -15.75
CA THR A 11 1.32 -16.36 -17.03
C THR A 11 0.93 -14.93 -17.42
N CYS A 12 1.18 -13.95 -16.55
CA CYS A 12 0.87 -12.55 -16.77
C CYS A 12 1.82 -11.90 -17.79
N SER A 13 1.27 -11.19 -18.77
CA SER A 13 2.05 -10.45 -19.77
C SER A 13 2.58 -9.10 -19.27
N ALA A 14 2.39 -8.78 -17.99
CA ALA A 14 2.90 -7.55 -17.38
C ALA A 14 4.42 -7.53 -17.35
N GLY A 15 5.01 -6.35 -17.58
CA GLY A 15 6.47 -6.20 -17.60
C GLY A 15 7.15 -6.46 -16.25
N THR A 16 6.45 -6.26 -15.14
CA THR A 16 6.95 -6.58 -13.79
C THR A 16 5.77 -6.89 -12.88
N VAL A 17 5.89 -7.96 -12.10
CA VAL A 17 4.90 -8.37 -11.09
C VAL A 17 5.52 -8.24 -9.71
N TYR A 18 4.77 -7.65 -8.78
CA TYR A 18 5.16 -7.53 -7.38
C TYR A 18 4.14 -8.22 -6.48
N MET A 19 4.63 -9.11 -5.62
CA MET A 19 3.82 -9.75 -4.58
C MET A 19 3.97 -8.95 -3.30
N PHE A 20 2.86 -8.44 -2.76
CA PHE A 20 2.89 -7.57 -1.59
C PHE A 20 1.79 -7.91 -0.58
N PRO A 21 2.14 -8.38 0.64
CA PRO A 21 1.17 -8.88 1.62
C PRO A 21 0.57 -7.74 2.46
N ALA A 22 -0.11 -6.79 1.81
CA ALA A 22 -0.61 -5.58 2.47
C ALA A 22 -1.55 -5.85 3.66
N THR A 23 -2.40 -6.88 3.57
CA THR A 23 -3.32 -7.26 4.65
C THR A 23 -2.59 -7.77 5.88
N GLN A 24 -1.64 -8.67 5.68
CA GLN A 24 -0.80 -9.20 6.76
C GLN A 24 -0.05 -8.07 7.46
N LEU A 25 0.58 -7.17 6.69
CA LEU A 25 1.29 -6.03 7.23
C LEU A 25 0.38 -5.11 8.05
N ALA A 26 -0.86 -4.89 7.60
CA ALA A 26 -1.82 -4.06 8.34
C ALA A 26 -2.24 -4.71 9.67
N GLU A 27 -2.50 -6.01 9.67
CA GLU A 27 -2.85 -6.76 10.87
C GLU A 27 -1.70 -6.80 11.87
N GLU A 28 -0.48 -7.08 11.43
CA GLU A 28 0.71 -7.17 12.28
C GLU A 28 1.10 -5.80 12.89
N ASN A 29 0.94 -4.70 12.16
CA ASN A 29 1.40 -3.37 12.60
C ASN A 29 0.33 -2.50 13.25
N PHE A 30 -0.96 -2.73 12.94
CA PHE A 30 -2.06 -1.89 13.42
C PHE A 30 -3.17 -2.69 14.12
N GLY A 31 -3.04 -4.02 14.19
CA GLY A 31 -4.04 -4.90 14.82
C GLY A 31 -5.34 -5.01 14.02
N THR A 32 -5.37 -4.54 12.77
CA THR A 32 -6.57 -4.55 11.93
C THR A 32 -6.25 -4.48 10.44
N ALA A 33 -6.99 -5.26 9.64
CA ALA A 33 -6.92 -5.21 8.19
C ALA A 33 -7.58 -3.96 7.57
N VAL A 34 -8.22 -3.09 8.35
CA VAL A 34 -9.00 -1.96 7.80
C VAL A 34 -8.15 -0.98 6.97
N CYS A 35 -6.86 -0.83 7.28
CA CYS A 35 -5.95 0.07 6.56
C CYS A 35 -5.10 -0.62 5.48
N SER A 36 -5.38 -1.89 5.14
CA SER A 36 -4.60 -2.67 4.16
C SER A 36 -4.53 -1.99 2.79
N ASN A 37 -5.62 -1.33 2.38
CA ASN A 37 -5.66 -0.57 1.13
C ASN A 37 -4.67 0.61 1.14
N ILE A 38 -4.48 1.26 2.28
CA ILE A 38 -3.54 2.38 2.41
C ILE A 38 -2.10 1.87 2.51
N VAL A 39 -1.87 0.72 3.15
CA VAL A 39 -0.56 0.02 3.07
C VAL A 39 -0.23 -0.32 1.61
N MET A 40 -1.18 -0.88 0.85
CA MET A 40 -0.99 -1.14 -0.59
C MET A 40 -0.74 0.15 -1.38
N MET A 41 -1.46 1.23 -1.10
CA MET A 41 -1.24 2.52 -1.76
C MET A 41 0.18 3.04 -1.51
N GLY A 42 0.70 2.90 -0.29
CA GLY A 42 2.09 3.26 0.01
C GLY A 42 3.08 2.54 -0.87
N PHE A 43 2.90 1.22 -1.05
CA PHE A 43 3.73 0.41 -1.94
C PHE A 43 3.68 0.90 -3.39
N ILE A 44 2.49 1.18 -3.91
CA ILE A 44 2.30 1.73 -5.27
C ILE A 44 3.02 3.06 -5.42
N VAL A 45 2.91 3.96 -4.44
CA VAL A 45 3.59 5.27 -4.44
C VAL A 45 5.11 5.10 -4.48
N ALA A 46 5.67 4.11 -3.78
CA ALA A 46 7.11 3.86 -3.83
C ALA A 46 7.61 3.37 -5.20
N LYS A 47 6.75 2.68 -5.97
CA LYS A 47 7.04 2.17 -7.31
C LYS A 47 6.64 3.14 -8.43
N SER A 48 5.89 4.19 -8.13
CA SER A 48 5.46 5.19 -9.10
C SER A 48 6.51 6.29 -9.27
N SER A 49 6.73 6.73 -10.52
CA SER A 49 7.48 7.93 -10.83
C SER A 49 6.63 9.21 -10.82
N GLU A 50 5.30 9.07 -10.79
CA GLU A 50 4.35 10.18 -10.99
C GLU A 50 3.71 10.63 -9.67
N ILE A 51 3.57 9.71 -8.70
CA ILE A 51 2.93 9.99 -7.42
C ILE A 51 4.01 10.12 -6.36
N THR A 52 4.11 11.30 -5.75
CA THR A 52 5.02 11.52 -4.62
C THR A 52 4.38 11.07 -3.31
N LEU A 53 5.20 10.74 -2.32
CA LEU A 53 4.74 10.43 -0.97
C LEU A 53 3.98 11.62 -0.35
N GLU A 54 4.45 12.84 -0.58
CA GLU A 54 3.82 14.06 -0.09
C GLU A 54 2.39 14.23 -0.64
N ASN A 55 2.21 14.11 -1.97
CA ASN A 55 0.90 14.22 -2.59
C ASN A 55 -0.07 13.15 -2.06
N ALA A 56 0.41 11.93 -1.83
CA ALA A 56 -0.41 10.87 -1.24
C ALA A 56 -0.80 11.15 0.22
N GLN A 57 0.11 11.73 1.02
CA GLN A 57 -0.18 12.15 2.39
C GLN A 57 -1.19 13.30 2.43
N GLU A 58 -1.10 14.26 1.52
CA GLU A 58 -2.06 15.36 1.39
C GLU A 58 -3.44 14.84 1.02
N ALA A 59 -3.55 13.95 0.03
CA ALA A 59 -4.82 13.33 -0.36
C ALA A 59 -5.51 12.60 0.81
N ILE A 60 -4.75 11.91 1.67
CA ILE A 60 -5.30 11.29 2.90
C ILE A 60 -5.89 12.36 3.83
N LYS A 61 -5.19 13.48 4.05
CA LYS A 61 -5.64 14.56 4.94
C LYS A 61 -6.89 15.26 4.41
N GLU A 62 -7.03 15.38 3.09
CA GLU A 62 -8.17 16.05 2.44
C GLU A 62 -9.43 15.20 2.41
N VAL A 63 -9.30 13.90 2.09
CA VAL A 63 -10.45 13.03 1.82
C VAL A 63 -10.98 12.35 3.09
N MET A 64 -10.12 12.12 4.08
CA MET A 64 -10.48 11.31 5.25
C MET A 64 -10.90 12.14 6.46
N SER A 65 -11.76 11.56 7.29
CA SER A 65 -12.11 12.18 8.57
C SER A 65 -10.87 12.35 9.48
N PRO A 66 -10.72 13.47 10.22
CA PRO A 66 -9.53 13.74 11.03
C PRO A 66 -9.18 12.63 12.03
N LYS A 67 -10.18 11.88 12.50
CA LYS A 67 -10.01 10.77 13.46
C LYS A 67 -9.17 9.62 12.89
N ILE A 68 -9.27 9.36 11.59
CA ILE A 68 -8.61 8.20 10.96
C ILE A 68 -7.31 8.58 10.22
N VAL A 69 -7.08 9.87 9.96
CA VAL A 69 -5.88 10.37 9.26
C VAL A 69 -4.57 9.86 9.90
N PRO A 70 -4.35 9.93 11.22
CA PRO A 70 -3.07 9.53 11.81
C PRO A 70 -2.72 8.06 11.57
N MET A 71 -3.71 7.16 11.63
CA MET A 71 -3.51 5.75 11.36
C MET A 71 -3.18 5.51 9.88
N ASN A 72 -3.93 6.14 8.98
CA ASN A 72 -3.75 5.96 7.54
C ASN A 72 -2.42 6.57 7.05
N LEU A 73 -1.94 7.68 7.63
CA LEU A 73 -0.61 8.20 7.31
C LEU A 73 0.51 7.22 7.70
N LYS A 74 0.39 6.54 8.85
CA LYS A 74 1.35 5.49 9.24
C LYS A 74 1.27 4.27 8.33
N ALA A 75 0.06 3.87 7.94
CA ALA A 75 -0.15 2.78 7.00
C ALA A 75 0.46 3.08 5.62
N LEU A 76 0.30 4.32 5.13
CA LEU A 76 0.88 4.77 3.87
C LEU A 76 2.41 4.72 3.94
N GLN A 77 3.00 5.21 5.04
CA GLN A 77 4.44 5.17 5.25
C GLN A 77 4.97 3.73 5.28
N LEU A 78 4.32 2.83 6.02
CA LEU A 78 4.70 1.42 6.08
C LEU A 78 4.74 0.79 4.68
N GLY A 79 3.70 1.03 3.87
CA GLY A 79 3.66 0.56 2.49
C GLY A 79 4.77 1.12 1.63
N TYR A 80 5.03 2.42 1.75
CA TYR A 80 6.05 3.12 0.99
C TYR A 80 7.45 2.60 1.31
N ASP A 81 7.77 2.44 2.59
CA ASP A 81 9.07 1.93 3.04
C ASP A 81 9.29 0.51 2.52
N LYS A 82 8.28 -0.36 2.63
CA LYS A 82 8.36 -1.74 2.08
C LYS A 82 8.52 -1.77 0.56
N GLY A 83 7.90 -0.83 -0.14
CA GLY A 83 8.05 -0.68 -1.59
C GLY A 83 9.42 -0.16 -2.04
N LYS A 84 10.18 0.50 -1.15
CA LYS A 84 11.57 0.92 -1.39
C LYS A 84 12.60 -0.17 -1.11
N GLU A 85 12.27 -1.12 -0.22
CA GLU A 85 13.11 -2.28 0.10
C GLU A 85 13.08 -3.36 -1.00
N ASN A 86 11.97 -3.44 -1.74
CA ASN A 86 11.79 -4.27 -2.93
C ASN A 86 12.10 -3.47 -4.20
#